data_AF-A0A7U9XQ30-F1
#
_entry.id   AF-A0A7U9XQ30-F1
#
_cell.length_a   1.000
_cell.length_b   1.000
_cell.length_c   1.000
_cell.angle_alpha   90.00
_cell.angle_beta   90.00
_cell.angle_gamma   90.00
#
_symmetry.space_group_name_H-M   'P 1'
#
loop_
_entity.id
_entity.type
_entity.pdbx_description
1 polymer ?
#
loop_
_entity_poly.entity_id
_entity_poly.type
_entity_poly.pdbx_seq_one_letter_code
_entity_poly.pdbx_strand_id
1 'polypeptide(L)' 'MRKSKLAPIAGPLSIILGLIGIITGIYIIGGYLGIAGLILGLISYADTDNKAVSYIGIALSLIAIAWMLIFFSLWDKIP' A
#
# COMPACT_ATOMS: atom_id res chain seq x y z
N MET A 1 -23.73 -10.30 0.86
CA MET A 1 -22.32 -10.18 1.31
C MET A 1 -22.32 -9.49 2.65
N ARG A 2 -21.75 -10.12 3.69
CA ARG A 2 -21.71 -9.56 5.05
C ARG A 2 -20.60 -8.50 5.06
N LYS A 3 -20.96 -7.21 5.02
CA LYS A 3 -19.97 -6.11 5.02
C LYS A 3 -19.01 -6.31 6.19
N SER A 4 -17.71 -6.43 5.91
CA SER A 4 -16.70 -6.55 6.96
C SER A 4 -16.68 -5.26 7.80
N LYS A 5 -16.71 -5.40 9.14
CA LYS A 5 -16.57 -4.26 10.07
C LYS A 5 -15.23 -3.54 9.93
N LEU A 6 -14.25 -4.15 9.27
CA LEU A 6 -12.91 -3.60 9.05
C LEU A 6 -12.81 -2.71 7.81
N ALA A 7 -13.74 -2.82 6.85
CA ALA A 7 -13.72 -2.07 5.60
C ALA A 7 -13.66 -0.54 5.74
N PRO A 8 -14.37 0.10 6.71
CA PRO A 8 -14.31 1.55 6.87
C PRO A 8 -12.93 2.07 7.29
N ILE A 9 -12.16 1.24 8.01
CA ILE A 9 -10.84 1.59 8.55
C ILE A 9 -9.74 1.14 7.59
N ALA A 10 -9.95 0.04 6.87
CA ALA A 10 -8.97 -0.54 5.95
C ALA A 10 -8.57 0.42 4.81
N GLY A 11 -9.50 1.24 4.31
CA GLY A 11 -9.21 2.24 3.27
C GLY A 11 -8.23 3.33 3.72
N PRO A 12 -8.55 4.10 4.77
CA PRO A 12 -7.62 5.08 5.34
C PRO A 12 -6.28 4.47 5.76
N LEU A 13 -6.31 3.27 6.35
CA LEU A 13 -5.10 2.59 6.79
C LEU A 13 -4.21 2.16 5.61
N SER A 14 -4.82 1.72 4.50
CA SER A 14 -4.13 1.43 3.25
C SER A 14 -3.38 2.65 2.70
N ILE A 15 -3.99 3.83 2.75
CA ILE A 15 -3.36 5.10 2.33
C ILE A 15 -2.15 5.41 3.20
N ILE A 16 -2.31 5.34 4.54
CA ILE A 16 -1.23 5.62 5.49
C ILE A 16 -0.06 4.67 5.26
N LEU A 17 -0.33 3.37 5.13
CA LEU A 17 0.71 2.36 4.90
C LEU A 17 1.39 2.52 3.54
N GLY A 18 0.64 2.86 2.49
CA GLY A 18 1.20 3.18 1.18
C GLY A 18 2.15 4.38 1.24
N LEU A 19 1.75 5.48 1.90
CA LEU A 19 2.60 6.67 2.06
C LEU A 19 3.87 6.39 2.86
N ILE A 20 3.76 5.69 4.00
CA ILE A 20 4.92 5.31 4.80
C ILE A 20 5.82 4.38 3.99
N GLY A 21 5.24 3.44 3.23
CA GLY A 21 5.95 2.53 2.35
C GLY A 21 6.78 3.26 1.29
N ILE A 22 6.26 4.36 0.71
CA ILE A 22 7.00 5.20 -0.24
C ILE A 22 8.15 5.92 0.47
N ILE A 23 7.87 6.61 1.58
CA ILE A 23 8.87 7.39 2.33
C ILE A 23 10.00 6.48 2.83
N THR A 24 9.67 5.28 3.29
CA THR A 24 10.61 4.31 3.84
C THR A 24 11.12 3.31 2.80
N GLY A 25 10.76 3.44 1.52
CA GLY A 25 11.05 2.44 0.49
C GLY A 25 12.53 2.31 0.09
N ILE A 26 13.39 3.17 0.64
CA ILE A 26 14.86 3.03 0.66
C ILE A 26 15.29 1.85 1.57
N TYR A 27 14.42 1.45 2.49
CA TYR A 27 14.61 0.33 3.40
C TYR A 27 13.66 -0.81 3.02
N ILE A 28 14.10 -2.05 3.24
CA ILE A 28 13.29 -3.26 3.03
C ILE A 28 11.90 -3.16 3.68
N ILE A 29 11.80 -2.44 4.80
CA ILE A 29 10.55 -2.23 5.53
C ILE A 29 9.48 -1.51 4.72
N GLY A 30 9.84 -0.62 3.79
CA GLY A 30 8.88 0.12 2.97
C GLY A 30 8.10 -0.78 2.02
N GLY A 31 8.73 -1.85 1.50
CA GLY A 31 8.06 -2.85 0.68
C GLY A 31 7.03 -3.67 1.45
N TYR A 32 7.37 -4.13 2.66
CA TYR A 32 6.43 -4.86 3.51
C TYR A 32 5.22 -3.99 3.89
N LEU A 33 5.44 -2.70 4.17
CA LEU A 33 4.36 -1.74 4.43
C LEU A 33 3.50 -1.50 3.19
N GLY A 34 4.11 -1.42 2.00
CA GLY A 34 3.38 -1.39 0.73
C GLY A 34 2.49 -2.61 0.52
N ILE A 35 2.98 -3.82 0.81
CA ILE A 35 2.18 -5.06 0.70
C ILE A 35 1.01 -5.04 1.70
N ALA A 36 1.25 -4.65 2.96
CA ALA A 36 0.21 -4.54 3.97
C ALA A 36 -0.87 -3.50 3.58
N GLY A 37 -0.43 -2.35 3.05
CA GLY A 37 -1.30 -1.32 2.50
C GLY A 37 -2.14 -1.85 1.33
N LEU A 38 -1.55 -2.63 0.44
CA LEU A 38 -2.24 -3.21 -0.71
C LEU A 38 -3.36 -4.16 -0.28
N ILE A 39 -3.08 -5.04 0.67
CA ILE A 39 -4.07 -6.00 1.22
C ILE A 39 -5.26 -5.24 1.83
N LEU A 40 -4.99 -4.23 2.65
CA LEU A 40 -6.04 -3.41 3.27
C LEU A 40 -6.83 -2.60 2.25
N GLY A 41 -6.17 -2.12 1.20
CA GLY A 41 -6.81 -1.41 0.09
C GLY A 41 -7.78 -2.31 -0.68
N LEU A 42 -7.39 -3.56 -0.93
CA LEU A 42 -8.23 -4.56 -1.59
C LEU A 42 -9.40 -5.01 -0.72
N ILE A 43 -9.19 -5.17 0.60
CA ILE A 43 -10.28 -5.46 1.55
C ILE A 43 -11.28 -4.30 1.57
N SER A 44 -10.79 -3.07 1.68
CA SER A 44 -11.62 -1.86 1.60
C SER A 44 -12.35 -1.75 0.26
N TYR A 45 -11.73 -2.16 -0.85
CA TYR A 45 -12.34 -2.15 -2.18
C TYR A 45 -13.53 -3.12 -2.29
N ALA A 46 -13.40 -4.31 -1.70
CA ALA A 46 -14.42 -5.35 -1.77
C ALA A 46 -15.69 -5.02 -0.99
N ASP A 47 -15.56 -4.29 0.13
CA ASP A 47 -16.63 -4.11 1.12
C ASP A 47 -17.19 -2.69 1.23
N THR A 48 -16.66 -1.71 0.47
CA THR A 48 -17.07 -0.30 0.55
C THR A 48 -17.77 0.19 -0.73
N ASP A 49 -18.82 1.02 -0.56
CA ASP A 49 -19.57 1.60 -1.68
C ASP A 49 -18.79 2.74 -2.36
N ASN A 50 -18.06 3.54 -1.57
CA ASN A 50 -17.17 4.60 -2.07
C ASN A 50 -15.74 4.08 -2.30
N LYS A 51 -15.49 3.58 -3.50
CA LYS A 51 -14.22 2.95 -3.88
C LYS A 51 -13.04 3.92 -4.04
N ALA A 52 -13.25 5.24 -4.01
CA ALA A 52 -12.21 6.23 -4.26
C ALA A 52 -11.04 6.10 -3.26
N VAL A 53 -11.34 5.97 -1.96
CA VAL A 53 -10.33 5.82 -0.90
C VAL A 53 -9.53 4.53 -1.08
N SER A 54 -10.22 3.43 -1.44
CA SER A 54 -9.59 2.14 -1.69
C SER A 54 -8.64 2.20 -2.91
N TYR A 55 -9.04 2.86 -3.99
CA TYR A 55 -8.17 3.05 -5.17
C TYR A 55 -6.92 3.85 -4.85
N ILE A 56 -7.05 4.94 -4.08
CA ILE A 56 -5.92 5.75 -3.66
C ILE A 56 -4.95 4.92 -2.82
N GLY A 57 -5.47 4.16 -1.84
CA GLY A 57 -4.66 3.28 -1.00
C GLY A 57 -3.92 2.20 -1.79
N ILE A 58 -4.61 1.55 -2.73
CA ILE A 58 -4.03 0.55 -3.63
C ILE A 58 -2.93 1.18 -4.50
N ALA A 59 -3.18 2.33 -5.12
CA ALA A 59 -2.21 3.00 -5.98
C ALA A 59 -0.93 3.38 -5.21
N LEU A 60 -1.07 3.98 -4.02
CA LEU A 60 0.06 4.33 -3.16
C LEU A 60 0.84 3.10 -2.72
N SER A 61 0.14 2.02 -2.40
CA SER A 61 0.75 0.75 -2.00
C SER A 61 1.55 0.11 -3.15
N LEU A 62 1.04 0.17 -4.39
CA LEU A 62 1.76 -0.30 -5.58
C LEU A 62 3.00 0.56 -5.87
N ILE A 63 2.91 1.88 -5.70
CA ILE A 63 4.05 2.79 -5.83
C ILE A 63 5.12 2.45 -4.79
N ALA A 64 4.75 2.20 -3.53
CA ALA A 64 5.68 1.78 -2.48
C ALA A 64 6.43 0.49 -2.85
N ILE A 65 5.72 -0.52 -3.35
CA ILE A 65 6.31 -1.80 -3.76
C ILE A 65 7.23 -1.59 -4.96
N ALA A 66 6.80 -0.85 -5.98
CA ALA A 66 7.61 -0.55 -7.15
C ALA A 66 8.90 0.20 -6.77
N TRP A 67 8.80 1.15 -5.84
CA TRP A 67 9.94 1.91 -5.34
C TRP A 67 10.98 1.01 -4.66
N MET A 68 10.55 0.08 -3.80
CA MET A 68 11.43 -0.92 -3.21
C MET A 68 12.14 -1.77 -4.28
N LEU A 69 11.42 -2.22 -5.32
CA LEU A 69 11.99 -3.04 -6.41
C LEU A 69 13.02 -2.26 -7.23
N ILE A 70 12.73 -0.99 -7.54
CA ILE A 70 13.67 -0.09 -8.23
C ILE A 70 14.92 0.10 -7.38
N PHE A 71 14.75 0.36 -6.09
CA PHE A 71 15.86 0.52 -5.16
C PHE A 71 16.74 -0.72 -5.09
N PHE A 72 16.16 -1.91 -4.90
CA PHE A 72 16.90 -3.17 -4.92
C PHE A 72 17.68 -3.39 -6.22
N SER A 73 17.07 -3.06 -7.36
CA SER A 73 17.70 -3.21 -8.67
C SER A 73 18.85 -2.23 -8.91
N LEU A 74 18.84 -1.09 -8.22
CA LEU A 74 19.86 -0.04 -8.30
C LEU A 74 20.89 -0.11 -7.18
N TRP A 75 20.62 -0.84 -6.09
CA TRP A 75 21.50 -0.95 -4.92
C TRP A 75 22.91 -1.42 -5.29
N ASP A 76 23.02 -2.38 -6.20
CA ASP A 76 24.31 -2.90 -6.68
C ASP A 76 24.97 -2.01 -7.77
N LYS A 77 24.27 -0.98 -8.25
CA LYS A 77 24.72 -0.10 -9.34
C LYS A 77 25.10 1.31 -8.88
N ILE A 78 24.78 1.67 -7.65
CA ILE A 78 25.15 2.95 -7.04
C ILE A 78 26.37 2.67 -6.15
N PRO A 79 27.57 3.14 -6.52
CA PRO A 79 28.80 2.92 -5.76
C PRO A 79 28.79 3.62 -4.39
#